data_AF-A0A4Y3PMR6-F1
#
_entry.id   AF-A0A4Y3PMR6-F1
#
_cell.length_a   1.000
_cell.length_b   1.000
_cell.length_c   1.000
_cell.angle_alpha   90.00
_cell.angle_beta   90.00
_cell.angle_gamma   90.00
#
_symmetry.space_group_name_H-M   'P 1'
#
loop_
_entity.id
_entity.type
_entity.pdbx_description
1 polymer ?
#
loop_
_entity_poly.entity_id
_entity_poly.type
_entity_poly.pdbx_seq_one_letter_code
_entity_poly.pdbx_strand_id
1 'polypeptide(L)'
;MASTNHSSNYSTTRFVLSRRGTDSSLTIMINNRSANDRSLNLRVEDADTKEPLIAYTNGTPIDQTVLIPAGSAEALQIHLNETTSRIALEVSNPSSGGGMSVRQSNSSRGGQNNQQIQLTLK
;
A
#
# COMPACT_ATOMS: atom_id res chain seq x y z
N MET A 1 35.73 -15.25 -13.58
CA MET A 1 34.28 -15.41 -13.82
C MET A 1 33.61 -14.18 -13.25
N ALA A 2 33.01 -13.34 -14.10
CA ALA A 2 32.39 -12.09 -13.68
C ALA A 2 31.03 -12.41 -13.04
N SER A 3 30.88 -12.17 -11.74
CA SER A 3 29.56 -12.10 -11.11
C SER A 3 28.87 -10.85 -11.63
N THR A 4 28.00 -11.00 -12.63
CA THR A 4 26.98 -10.00 -12.92
C THR A 4 26.03 -9.96 -11.72
N ASN A 5 26.36 -9.12 -10.74
CA ASN A 5 25.40 -8.60 -9.78
C ASN A 5 24.33 -7.87 -10.58
N HIS A 6 23.30 -8.60 -10.99
CA HIS A 6 22.08 -8.00 -11.46
C HIS A 6 21.47 -7.37 -10.20
N SER A 7 21.70 -6.06 -10.01
CA SER A 7 20.99 -5.32 -8.98
C SER A 7 19.52 -5.44 -9.32
N SER A 8 18.80 -6.33 -8.65
CA SER A 8 17.37 -6.43 -8.74
C SER A 8 16.82 -5.04 -8.43
N ASN A 9 16.34 -4.36 -9.46
CA ASN A 9 15.80 -3.00 -9.36
C ASN A 9 14.43 -3.09 -8.67
N TYR A 10 14.45 -3.38 -7.36
CA TYR A 10 13.27 -3.35 -6.51
C TYR A 10 12.90 -1.88 -6.32
N SER A 11 11.77 -1.46 -6.87
CA SER A 11 11.23 -0.14 -6.54
C SER A 11 10.52 -0.25 -5.20
N THR A 12 11.15 0.26 -4.14
CA THR A 12 10.54 0.40 -2.81
C THR A 12 10.11 1.85 -2.62
N THR A 13 8.85 2.06 -2.23
CA THR A 13 8.35 3.39 -1.88
C THR A 13 7.73 3.35 -0.50
N ARG A 14 8.12 4.28 0.36
CA ARG A 14 7.64 4.40 1.74
C ARG A 14 6.87 5.71 1.92
N PHE A 15 5.74 5.62 2.58
CA PHE A 15 4.83 6.72 2.88
C PHE A 15 4.57 6.77 4.38
N VAL A 16 4.42 7.97 4.93
CA VAL A 16 3.95 8.18 6.30
C VAL A 16 2.73 9.08 6.25
N LEU A 17 1.64 8.60 6.81
CA LEU A 17 0.33 9.24 6.76
C LEU A 17 -0.11 9.54 8.18
N SER A 18 -0.51 10.78 8.45
CA SER A 18 -1.16 11.10 9.73
C SER A 18 -2.63 10.70 9.66
N ARG A 19 -3.09 9.93 10.64
CA ARG A 19 -4.53 9.69 10.86
C ARG A 19 -5.21 11.03 11.08
N ARG A 20 -6.37 11.24 10.47
CA ARG A 20 -7.20 12.42 10.72
C ARG A 20 -8.45 11.97 11.46
N GLY A 21 -8.64 12.46 12.69
CA GLY A 21 -9.81 12.13 13.49
C GLY A 21 -9.77 10.72 14.08
N THR A 22 -10.94 10.14 14.30
CA THR A 22 -11.12 8.86 15.01
C THR A 22 -11.39 7.69 14.05
N ASP A 23 -11.05 7.82 12.76
CA ASP A 23 -11.32 6.79 11.76
C ASP A 23 -10.71 5.45 12.19
N SER A 24 -11.50 4.37 12.18
CA SER A 24 -11.06 3.03 12.58
C SER A 24 -10.31 2.28 11.49
N SER A 25 -10.29 2.83 10.26
CA SER A 25 -9.58 2.22 9.13
C SER A 25 -9.09 3.26 8.13
N LEU A 26 -8.04 2.90 7.39
CA LEU A 26 -7.53 3.60 6.21
C LEU A 26 -7.72 2.72 4.98
N THR A 27 -8.20 3.27 3.86
CA THR A 27 -8.33 2.53 2.60
C THR A 27 -7.32 3.01 1.55
N ILE A 28 -6.59 2.07 0.97
CA ILE A 28 -5.65 2.27 -0.13
C ILE A 28 -6.20 1.54 -1.35
N MET A 29 -6.32 2.24 -2.47
CA MET A 29 -6.76 1.65 -3.74
C MET A 29 -5.55 1.32 -4.60
N ILE A 30 -5.36 0.05 -4.92
CA ILE A 30 -4.26 -0.45 -5.74
C ILE A 30 -4.81 -0.79 -7.13
N ASN A 31 -4.41 -0.02 -8.14
CA ASN A 31 -4.84 -0.20 -9.52
C ASN A 31 -3.71 -0.85 -10.31
N ASN A 32 -3.92 -2.08 -10.77
CA ASN A 32 -3.03 -2.70 -11.73
C ASN A 32 -3.53 -2.41 -13.15
N ARG A 33 -2.89 -1.46 -13.82
CA ARG A 33 -3.20 -1.13 -15.22
C ARG A 33 -2.34 -1.92 -16.21
N SER A 34 -1.44 -2.77 -15.71
CA SER A 34 -0.60 -3.61 -16.55
C SER A 34 -1.38 -4.82 -17.08
N ALA A 35 -0.90 -5.39 -18.18
CA ALA A 35 -1.49 -6.59 -18.78
C ALA A 35 -1.15 -7.89 -18.02
N ASN A 36 -0.34 -7.80 -16.96
CA ASN A 36 0.12 -8.94 -16.18
C ASN A 36 -0.30 -8.81 -14.72
N ASP A 37 -0.45 -9.93 -14.04
CA ASP A 37 -0.62 -9.94 -12.60
C ASP A 37 0.61 -9.34 -11.91
N ARG A 38 0.37 -8.60 -10.83
CA ARG A 38 1.44 -7.96 -10.06
C ARG A 38 1.37 -8.39 -8.62
N SER A 39 2.45 -9.00 -8.14
CA SER A 39 2.66 -9.22 -6.72
C SER A 39 3.33 -8.00 -6.11
N LEU A 40 2.82 -7.51 -4.99
CA LEU A 40 3.41 -6.43 -4.21
C LEU A 40 3.70 -6.94 -2.81
N ASN A 41 4.87 -6.56 -2.27
CA ASN A 41 5.09 -6.69 -0.84
C ASN A 41 4.73 -5.36 -0.17
N LEU A 42 3.91 -5.47 0.85
CA LEU A 42 3.36 -4.41 1.66
C LEU A 42 3.86 -4.61 3.09
N ARG A 43 4.37 -3.53 3.68
CA ARG A 43 4.61 -3.45 5.11
C ARG A 43 3.83 -2.26 5.65
N VAL A 44 2.92 -2.54 6.57
CA VAL A 44 2.10 -1.53 7.23
C VAL A 44 2.40 -1.57 8.71
N GLU A 45 2.80 -0.44 9.26
CA GLU A 45 3.16 -0.30 10.67
C GLU A 45 2.70 1.05 11.22
N ASP A 46 2.54 1.13 12.52
CA ASP A 46 2.47 2.42 13.21
C ASP A 46 3.83 3.13 13.03
N ALA A 47 3.79 4.38 12.56
CA ALA A 47 5.01 5.09 12.21
C ALA A 47 5.84 5.46 13.45
N ASP A 48 5.22 5.56 14.62
CA ASP A 48 5.82 6.00 15.87
C ASP A 48 6.28 4.79 16.69
N THR A 49 5.44 3.75 16.87
CA THR A 49 5.81 2.55 17.66
C THR A 49 6.49 1.45 16.86
N LYS A 50 6.39 1.48 15.52
CA LYS A 50 6.84 0.43 14.59
C LYS A 50 6.11 -0.90 14.74
N GLU A 51 5.01 -0.93 15.49
CA GLU A 51 4.17 -2.11 15.59
C GLU A 51 3.45 -2.39 14.26
N PRO A 52 3.39 -3.64 13.79
CA PRO A 52 2.69 -3.98 12.57
C PRO A 52 1.19 -3.72 12.71
N LEU A 53 0.58 -3.16 11.66
CA LEU A 53 -0.86 -2.97 11.56
C LEU A 53 -1.45 -4.04 10.64
N ILE A 54 -2.63 -4.55 11.01
CA ILE A 54 -3.31 -5.57 10.21
C ILE A 54 -3.96 -4.90 9.00
N ALA A 55 -3.64 -5.40 7.82
CA ALA A 55 -4.25 -4.98 6.57
C ALA A 55 -5.08 -6.11 5.95
N TYR A 56 -6.08 -5.74 5.16
CA TYR A 56 -7.05 -6.65 4.56
C TYR A 56 -7.27 -6.28 3.10
N THR A 57 -7.49 -7.28 2.25
CA THR A 57 -8.06 -7.11 0.90
C THR A 57 -9.30 -7.96 0.78
N ASN A 58 -10.40 -7.36 0.32
CA ASN A 58 -11.69 -8.04 0.19
C ASN A 58 -12.12 -8.78 1.48
N GLY A 59 -11.81 -8.18 2.65
CA GLY A 59 -12.12 -8.73 3.98
C GLY A 59 -11.18 -9.85 4.47
N THR A 60 -10.19 -10.26 3.69
CA THR A 60 -9.21 -11.29 4.09
C THR A 60 -7.92 -10.60 4.55
N PRO A 61 -7.36 -10.96 5.73
CA PRO A 61 -6.12 -10.38 6.21
C PRO A 61 -4.95 -10.73 5.30
N ILE A 62 -4.01 -9.80 5.18
CA ILE A 62 -2.80 -9.95 4.39
C ILE A 62 -1.63 -9.90 5.35
N ASP A 63 -0.74 -10.88 5.26
CA ASP A 63 0.48 -10.87 6.07
C ASP A 63 1.48 -9.85 5.53
N GLN A 64 1.86 -9.96 4.25
CA GLN A 64 2.86 -9.08 3.62
C GLN A 64 2.73 -8.99 2.10
N THR A 65 2.28 -10.04 1.41
CA THR A 65 2.24 -10.06 -0.06
C THR A 65 0.81 -10.04 -0.56
N VAL A 66 0.52 -9.18 -1.53
CA VAL A 66 -0.78 -9.12 -2.21
C VAL A 66 -0.59 -9.36 -3.71
N LEU A 67 -1.42 -10.23 -4.28
CA LEU A 67 -1.53 -10.40 -5.72
C LEU A 67 -2.63 -9.49 -6.24
N ILE A 68 -2.29 -8.62 -7.19
CA ILE A 68 -3.23 -7.72 -7.86
C ILE A 68 -3.39 -8.21 -9.30
N PRO A 69 -4.56 -8.78 -9.66
CA PRO A 69 -4.82 -9.27 -11.01
C PRO A 69 -4.60 -8.21 -12.10
N ALA A 70 -4.26 -8.64 -13.32
CA ALA A 70 -4.14 -7.76 -14.48
C ALA A 70 -5.43 -6.98 -14.72
N GLY A 71 -5.31 -5.66 -14.95
CA GLY A 71 -6.46 -4.79 -15.25
C GLY A 71 -7.44 -4.56 -14.08
N SER A 72 -7.10 -4.97 -12.84
CA SER A 72 -8.00 -4.84 -11.68
C SER A 72 -7.65 -3.65 -10.77
N ALA A 73 -8.59 -3.36 -9.87
CA ALA A 73 -8.39 -2.44 -8.75
C ALA A 73 -8.80 -3.13 -7.45
N GLU A 74 -7.89 -3.16 -6.48
CA GLU A 74 -8.10 -3.79 -5.18
C GLU A 74 -8.09 -2.74 -4.06
N ALA A 75 -9.02 -2.88 -3.11
CA ALA A 75 -9.06 -2.05 -1.92
C ALA A 75 -8.31 -2.75 -0.77
N LEU A 76 -7.20 -2.15 -0.36
CA LEU A 76 -6.45 -2.51 0.83
C LEU A 76 -6.95 -1.68 2.02
N GLN A 77 -7.59 -2.33 2.98
CA GLN A 77 -8.07 -1.73 4.21
C GLN A 77 -7.08 -1.99 5.33
N ILE A 78 -6.62 -0.94 6.01
CA ILE A 78 -5.74 -1.04 7.18
C ILE A 78 -6.59 -0.73 8.40
N HIS A 79 -6.65 -1.65 9.36
CA HIS A 79 -7.29 -1.37 10.65
C HIS A 79 -6.36 -0.53 11.52
N LEU A 80 -6.94 0.51 12.11
CA LEU A 80 -6.25 1.43 12.99
C LEU A 80 -6.71 1.19 14.42
N ASN A 81 -5.78 1.03 15.34
CA ASN A 81 -6.12 1.02 16.76
C ASN A 81 -6.30 2.46 17.27
N GLU A 82 -6.92 2.63 18.44
CA GLU A 82 -7.20 3.96 19.01
C GLU A 82 -5.93 4.80 19.22
N THR A 83 -4.80 4.14 19.43
CA THR A 83 -3.49 4.77 19.65
C THR A 83 -2.76 5.11 18.35
N THR A 84 -3.19 4.59 17.19
CA THR A 84 -2.52 4.81 15.92
C THR A 84 -2.71 6.26 15.51
N SER A 85 -1.63 7.04 15.53
CA SER A 85 -1.65 8.44 15.13
C SER A 85 -1.08 8.64 13.73
N ARG A 86 -0.11 7.78 13.34
CA ARG A 86 0.59 7.84 12.08
C ARG A 86 0.84 6.44 11.56
N ILE A 87 0.66 6.26 10.26
CA ILE A 87 0.75 4.98 9.57
C ILE A 87 1.92 5.07 8.60
N ALA A 88 2.87 4.14 8.70
CA ALA A 88 3.90 3.95 7.69
C ALA A 88 3.49 2.81 6.76
N LEU A 89 3.37 3.12 5.48
CA LEU A 89 3.13 2.15 4.41
C LEU A 89 4.38 2.06 3.55
N GLU A 90 4.95 0.88 3.44
CA GLU A 90 6.02 0.57 2.51
C GLU A 90 5.52 -0.42 1.47
N VAL A 91 5.74 -0.10 0.20
CA VAL A 91 5.34 -0.91 -0.95
C VAL A 91 6.58 -1.20 -1.76
N SER A 92 6.85 -2.48 -2.00
CA SER A 92 7.92 -2.91 -2.90
C SER A 92 7.39 -3.79 -4.01
N ASN A 93 7.85 -3.51 -5.22
CA ASN A 93 7.59 -4.35 -6.39
C ASN A 93 8.78 -5.29 -6.61
N PRO A 94 8.62 -6.61 -6.42
CA PRO A 94 9.68 -7.59 -6.69
C PRO A 94 10.01 -7.72 -8.17
N SER A 95 9.13 -7.25 -9.08
CA SER A 95 9.33 -7.36 -10.53
C SER A 95 10.08 -6.17 -11.11
N SER A 96 11.17 -6.43 -11.84
CA SER A 96 12.08 -5.43 -12.43
C SER A 96 11.52 -4.64 -13.62
N GLY A 97 10.24 -4.83 -13.97
CA GLY A 97 9.68 -4.37 -15.26
C GLY A 97 8.41 -3.54 -15.18
N GLY A 98 7.92 -3.17 -13.98
CA GLY A 98 6.68 -2.40 -13.82
C GLY A 98 6.90 -1.12 -13.04
N GLY A 99 6.71 0.03 -13.68
CA GLY A 99 6.77 1.32 -13.01
C GLY A 99 5.59 1.47 -12.03
N MET A 100 5.90 1.84 -10.78
CA MET A 100 4.89 2.17 -9.78
C MET A 100 4.73 3.69 -9.70
N SER A 101 3.49 4.17 -9.69
CA SER A 101 3.18 5.58 -9.43
C SER A 101 2.16 5.68 -8.32
N VAL A 102 2.34 6.68 -7.45
CA VAL A 102 1.50 6.87 -6.27
C VAL A 102 0.89 8.25 -6.31
N ARG A 103 -0.41 8.32 -6.02
CA ARG A 103 -1.15 9.57 -5.87
C ARG A 103 -1.93 9.49 -4.58
N GLN A 104 -1.71 10.45 -3.70
CA GLN A 104 -2.54 10.61 -2.51
C GLN A 104 -3.65 11.62 -2.83
N SER A 105 -4.89 11.24 -2.55
CA SER A 105 -6.05 12.13 -2.66
C SER A 105 -6.79 12.15 -1.35
N ASN A 106 -7.01 13.35 -0.82
CA ASN A 106 -7.86 13.56 0.34
C ASN A 106 -9.21 14.06 -0.16
N SER A 107 -10.29 13.38 0.20
CA SER A 107 -11.64 13.87 -0.09
C SER A 107 -12.45 13.99 1.20
N SER A 108 -13.04 15.17 1.40
CA SER A 108 -13.99 15.43 2.48
C SER A 108 -15.38 15.56 1.85
N ARG A 109 -16.23 14.56 2.02
CA ARG A 109 -17.65 14.63 1.64
C ARG A 109 -18.50 14.40 2.89
N GLY A 110 -19.35 15.36 3.23
CA GLY A 110 -20.31 15.22 4.33
C GLY A 110 -19.71 15.08 5.74
N GLY A 111 -18.50 15.59 5.99
CA GLY A 111 -17.83 15.51 7.30
C GLY A 111 -17.03 14.23 7.55
N GLN A 112 -17.07 13.25 6.63
CA GLN A 112 -16.16 12.12 6.63
C GLN A 112 -14.89 12.44 5.84
N ASN A 113 -13.73 12.29 6.47
CA ASN A 113 -12.43 12.46 5.82
C ASN A 113 -12.01 11.12 5.25
N ASN A 114 -12.26 10.86 3.95
CA ASN A 114 -11.69 9.69 3.31
C ASN A 114 -10.27 10.02 2.85
N GLN A 115 -9.28 9.48 3.57
CA GLN A 115 -7.92 9.39 3.08
C GLN A 115 -7.83 8.23 2.10
N GLN A 116 -7.49 8.53 0.84
CA GLN A 116 -7.29 7.52 -0.18
C GLN A 116 -5.89 7.66 -0.76
N ILE A 117 -5.15 6.57 -0.75
CA ILE A 117 -3.93 6.46 -1.56
C ILE A 117 -4.28 5.63 -2.78
N GLN A 118 -3.94 6.15 -3.94
CA GLN A 118 -4.01 5.43 -5.20
C GLN A 118 -2.62 4.98 -5.61
N LEU A 119 -2.38 3.67 -5.59
CA LEU A 119 -1.23 3.04 -6.22
C LEU A 119 -1.62 2.67 -7.64
N THR A 120 -0.80 3.02 -8.63
CA THR A 120 -0.98 2.63 -10.03
C THR A 120 0.25 1.87 -10.51
N LEU A 121 0.05 0.61 -10.86
CA LEU A 121 1.04 -0.29 -11.43
C LEU A 121 0.91 -0.26 -12.95
N LYS A 122 2.02 -0.06 -13.66
CA LYS A 122 2.10 -0.05 -15.13
C LYS A 122 2.79 -1.29 -15.68
#